data_AF-K2B8H6-F1
#
_entry.id   AF-K2B8H6-F1
#
_cell.length_a   1.000
_cell.length_b   1.000
_cell.length_c   1.000
_cell.angle_alpha   90.00
_cell.angle_beta   90.00
_cell.angle_gamma   90.00
#
_symmetry.space_group_name_H-M   'P 1'
#
loop_
_entity.id
_entity.type
_entity.pdbx_description
1 polymer ?
#
loop_
_entity_poly.entity_id
_entity_poly.type
_entity_poly.pdbx_seq_one_letter_code
_entity_poly.pdbx_strand_id
1 'polypeptide(L)'
;MVSKFYSVNMDERQRLSEYVHLPVAVNVLQGIANGVYQNNEILRLEAQLKSQVAGTAFYIISRALILAESKGFINTDKIREKPTKPLTDKDLVYIGELYAGHVNSEIRENRDWPLEEVYSCRRRVLKALEASNEYQIVLWAAKRRKKEKQ
;
A
#
# COMPACT_ATOMS: atom_id res chain seq x y z
N MET A 1 12.08 11.63 -26.54
CA MET A 1 11.17 10.52 -26.19
C MET A 1 10.49 10.93 -24.90
N VAL A 2 9.28 11.51 -25.00
CA VAL A 2 8.64 12.20 -23.88
C VAL A 2 7.92 11.19 -23.01
N SER A 3 8.39 11.10 -21.77
CA SER A 3 7.78 10.54 -20.57
C SER A 3 6.24 10.44 -20.64
N LYS A 4 5.71 9.22 -20.85
CA LYS A 4 4.30 8.86 -20.61
C LYS A 4 4.08 8.60 -19.11
N PHE A 5 4.34 9.59 -18.26
CA PHE A 5 3.94 9.49 -16.87
C PHE A 5 2.52 10.04 -16.69
N TYR A 6 1.58 9.11 -16.66
CA TYR A 6 0.35 9.15 -15.86
C TYR A 6 -0.31 10.52 -15.68
N SER A 7 -1.13 10.90 -16.66
CA SER A 7 -2.36 11.60 -16.32
C SER A 7 -3.21 10.65 -15.47
N VAL A 8 -3.13 10.77 -14.15
CA VAL A 8 -4.13 10.18 -13.25
C VAL A 8 -5.45 10.82 -13.63
N ASN A 9 -6.25 10.10 -14.41
CA ASN A 9 -7.50 10.61 -14.96
C ASN A 9 -8.40 11.05 -13.80
N MET A 10 -9.06 12.19 -13.93
CA MET A 10 -10.00 12.68 -12.91
C MET A 10 -11.09 11.63 -12.58
N ASP A 11 -11.44 10.78 -13.54
CA ASP A 11 -12.34 9.64 -13.37
C ASP A 11 -11.87 8.60 -12.34
N GLU A 12 -10.57 8.33 -12.23
CA GLU A 12 -10.05 7.39 -11.23
C GLU A 12 -10.16 7.97 -9.82
N ARG A 13 -9.95 9.29 -9.65
CA ARG A 13 -10.08 9.96 -8.35
C ARG A 13 -11.53 10.00 -7.86
N GLN A 14 -12.47 10.26 -8.76
CA GLN A 14 -13.89 10.30 -8.42
C GLN A 14 -14.41 8.91 -8.07
N ARG A 15 -14.02 7.86 -8.82
CA ARG A 15 -14.40 6.46 -8.55
C ARG A 15 -13.73 5.86 -7.31
N LEU A 16 -12.47 6.18 -7.03
CA LEU A 16 -11.82 5.81 -5.77
C LEU A 16 -12.51 6.45 -4.56
N SER A 17 -13.07 7.65 -4.73
CA SER A 17 -13.86 8.28 -3.68
C SER A 17 -15.16 7.52 -3.44
N GLU A 18 -15.87 7.08 -4.48
CA GLU A 18 -17.11 6.31 -4.37
C GLU A 18 -16.91 4.94 -3.69
N TYR A 19 -15.79 4.26 -3.96
CA TYR A 19 -15.46 2.98 -3.32
C TYR A 19 -15.17 3.09 -1.82
N VAL A 20 -14.55 4.19 -1.38
CA VAL A 20 -14.17 4.40 0.02
C VAL A 20 -15.35 4.87 0.90
N HIS A 21 -16.47 5.27 0.29
CA HIS A 21 -17.69 5.69 0.99
C HIS A 21 -18.69 4.56 1.25
N LEU A 22 -18.45 3.35 0.74
CA LEU A 22 -19.29 2.19 1.04
C LEU A 22 -18.89 1.57 2.40
N PRO A 23 -19.82 1.40 3.36
CA PRO A 23 -19.51 0.82 4.68
C PRO A 23 -18.81 -0.54 4.62
N VAL A 24 -19.15 -1.36 3.62
CA VAL A 24 -18.52 -2.67 3.39
C VAL A 24 -17.05 -2.52 3.01
N ALA A 25 -16.71 -1.55 2.16
CA ALA A 25 -15.34 -1.28 1.78
C ALA A 25 -14.51 -0.76 2.97
N VAL A 26 -15.08 0.13 3.79
CA VAL A 26 -14.41 0.63 5.01
C VAL A 26 -14.09 -0.51 5.99
N ASN A 27 -15.02 -1.46 6.19
CA ASN A 27 -14.78 -2.61 7.06
C ASN A 27 -13.64 -3.50 6.54
N VAL A 28 -13.56 -3.74 5.24
CA VAL A 28 -12.46 -4.48 4.62
C VAL A 28 -11.13 -3.73 4.78
N LEU A 29 -11.12 -2.42 4.50
CA LEU A 29 -9.93 -1.58 4.69
C LEU A 29 -9.47 -1.54 6.16
N GLN A 30 -10.41 -1.49 7.11
CA GLN A 30 -10.12 -1.57 8.54
C GLN A 30 -9.56 -2.95 8.93
N GLY A 31 -10.09 -4.04 8.36
CA GLY A 31 -9.56 -5.38 8.58
C GLY A 31 -8.13 -5.55 8.07
N ILE A 32 -7.81 -4.95 6.91
CA ILE A 32 -6.45 -4.91 6.36
C ILE A 32 -5.54 -4.09 7.28
N ALA A 33 -5.98 -2.90 7.70
CA ALA A 33 -5.26 -2.04 8.63
C ALA A 33 -4.98 -2.73 9.97
N ASN A 34 -5.92 -3.54 10.46
CA ASN A 34 -5.78 -4.31 11.69
C ASN A 34 -4.91 -5.57 11.54
N GLY A 35 -4.50 -5.94 10.32
CA GLY A 35 -3.76 -7.17 10.05
C GLY A 35 -4.60 -8.44 10.24
N VAL A 36 -5.93 -8.32 10.23
CA VAL A 36 -6.86 -9.45 10.46
C VAL A 36 -6.93 -10.36 9.25
N TYR A 37 -6.82 -9.81 8.04
CA TYR A 37 -6.82 -10.62 6.83
C TYR A 37 -5.46 -11.26 6.60
N GLN A 38 -5.46 -12.58 6.46
CA GLN A 38 -4.30 -13.33 5.99
C GLN A 38 -4.05 -13.03 4.50
N ASN A 39 -2.81 -13.24 4.04
CA ASN A 39 -2.43 -12.99 2.64
C ASN A 39 -3.38 -13.66 1.64
N ASN A 40 -3.91 -14.85 1.93
CA ASN A 40 -4.83 -15.55 1.03
C ASN A 40 -6.19 -14.87 0.89
N GLU A 41 -6.69 -14.22 1.94
CA GLU A 41 -7.97 -13.50 1.92
C GLU A 41 -7.82 -12.17 1.16
N ILE A 42 -6.68 -11.50 1.36
CA ILE A 42 -6.27 -10.33 0.59
C ILE A 42 -6.11 -10.67 -0.90
N LEU A 43 -5.42 -11.76 -1.23
CA LEU A 43 -5.24 -12.21 -2.62
C LEU A 43 -6.59 -12.53 -3.30
N ARG A 44 -7.58 -13.05 -2.56
CA ARG A 44 -8.93 -13.27 -3.08
C ARG A 44 -9.66 -11.96 -3.37
N LEU A 45 -9.56 -10.97 -2.47
CA LEU A 45 -10.10 -9.61 -2.72
C LEU A 45 -9.43 -8.96 -3.93
N GLU A 46 -8.11 -9.10 -4.05
CA GLU A 46 -7.35 -8.62 -5.19
C GLU A 46 -7.79 -9.27 -6.52
N ALA A 47 -8.03 -10.58 -6.50
CA ALA A 47 -8.48 -11.33 -7.68
C ALA A 47 -9.87 -10.87 -8.17
N GLN A 48 -10.76 -10.45 -7.26
CA GLN A 48 -12.07 -9.92 -7.61
C GLN A 48 -11.96 -8.55 -8.30
N LEU A 49 -11.05 -7.68 -7.84
CA LEU A 49 -10.83 -6.34 -8.41
C LEU A 49 -10.23 -6.39 -9.83
N LYS A 50 -9.35 -7.36 -10.12
CA LYS A 50 -8.79 -7.56 -11.47
C LYS A 50 -9.85 -7.85 -12.54
N SER A 51 -11.04 -8.33 -12.16
CA SER A 51 -12.13 -8.60 -13.10
C SER A 51 -13.00 -7.38 -13.45
N GLN A 52 -12.83 -6.25 -12.75
CA GLN A 52 -13.74 -5.10 -12.88
C GLN A 52 -13.08 -3.75 -13.19
N VAL A 53 -11.77 -3.56 -12.96
CA VAL A 53 -11.11 -2.24 -13.14
C VAL A 53 -9.67 -2.40 -13.63
N ALA A 54 -9.26 -1.56 -14.59
CA ALA A 54 -7.87 -1.47 -15.05
C ALA A 54 -6.98 -0.82 -13.97
N GLY A 55 -5.88 -1.48 -13.63
CA GLY A 55 -5.00 -1.15 -12.51
C GLY A 55 -4.67 -2.42 -11.73
N THR A 56 -3.44 -2.56 -11.20
CA THR A 56 -3.14 -3.73 -10.36
C THR A 56 -3.97 -3.64 -9.08
N ALA A 57 -4.53 -4.75 -8.62
CA ALA A 57 -5.40 -4.74 -7.44
C ALA A 57 -4.70 -4.16 -6.19
N PHE A 58 -3.39 -4.42 -6.07
CA PHE A 58 -2.54 -3.83 -5.04
C PHE A 58 -2.53 -2.29 -5.07
N TYR A 59 -2.42 -1.70 -6.26
CA TYR A 59 -2.49 -0.25 -6.43
C TYR A 59 -3.84 0.29 -5.94
N ILE A 60 -4.96 -0.29 -6.40
CA ILE A 60 -6.31 0.18 -6.06
C ILE A 60 -6.54 0.16 -4.54
N ILE A 61 -6.23 -0.97 -3.89
CA ILE A 61 -6.39 -1.12 -2.44
C ILE A 61 -5.46 -0.16 -1.69
N SER A 62 -4.21 -0.01 -2.12
CA SER A 62 -3.26 0.93 -1.51
C SER A 62 -3.75 2.37 -1.58
N ARG A 63 -4.29 2.80 -2.73
CA ARG A 63 -4.88 4.14 -2.88
C ARG A 63 -6.12 4.33 -2.00
N ALA A 64 -6.98 3.33 -1.91
CA ALA A 64 -8.16 3.36 -1.06
C ALA A 64 -7.79 3.48 0.44
N LEU A 65 -6.76 2.73 0.88
CA LEU A 65 -6.24 2.80 2.25
C LEU A 65 -5.67 4.17 2.60
N ILE A 66 -4.85 4.75 1.70
CA ILE A 66 -4.30 6.10 1.89
C ILE A 66 -5.42 7.14 2.00
N LEU A 67 -6.43 7.04 1.13
CA LEU A 67 -7.57 7.95 1.16
C LEU A 67 -8.38 7.81 2.46
N ALA A 68 -8.67 6.57 2.87
CA ALA A 68 -9.41 6.27 4.09
C ALA A 68 -8.68 6.77 5.35
N GLU A 69 -7.36 6.57 5.46
CA GLU A 69 -6.55 7.12 6.55
C GLU A 69 -6.58 8.66 6.54
N SER A 70 -6.41 9.28 5.36
CA SER A 70 -6.38 10.74 5.26
C SER A 70 -7.68 11.39 5.74
N LYS A 71 -8.82 10.75 5.46
CA LYS A 71 -10.17 11.18 5.86
C LYS A 71 -10.58 10.71 7.27
N GLY A 72 -9.75 9.91 7.94
CA GLY A 72 -10.04 9.39 9.28
C GLY A 72 -11.13 8.29 9.31
N PHE A 73 -11.37 7.61 8.20
CA PHE A 73 -12.38 6.54 8.10
C PHE A 73 -11.90 5.20 8.66
N ILE A 74 -10.58 5.02 8.81
CA ILE A 74 -9.99 3.84 9.42
C ILE A 74 -9.09 4.23 10.60
N ASN A 75 -9.15 3.44 11.66
CA ASN A 75 -8.23 3.50 12.77
C ASN A 75 -6.91 2.81 12.38
N THR A 76 -5.80 3.51 12.62
CA THR A 76 -4.45 3.02 12.31
C THR A 76 -3.55 2.96 13.55
N ASP A 77 -4.11 2.91 14.75
CA ASP A 77 -3.37 2.91 16.03
C ASP A 77 -2.52 1.63 16.19
N LYS A 78 -2.94 0.53 15.56
CA LYS A 78 -2.16 -0.71 15.49
C LYS A 78 -0.94 -0.61 14.58
N ILE A 79 -0.86 0.41 13.71
CA ILE A 79 0.31 0.66 12.87
C ILE A 79 1.32 1.47 13.68
N ARG A 80 2.49 0.86 13.92
CA ARG A 80 3.60 1.48 14.63
C ARG A 80 3.96 2.85 14.07
N GLU A 81 4.38 3.76 14.93
CA GLU A 81 4.92 5.04 14.46
C GLU A 81 6.40 4.94 14.08
N LYS A 82 7.18 4.21 14.90
CA LYS A 82 8.62 4.05 14.73
C LYS A 82 8.98 2.58 14.50
N PRO A 83 9.90 2.29 13.56
CA PRO A 83 10.43 0.94 13.37
C PRO A 83 11.09 0.40 14.65
N THR A 84 10.98 -0.92 14.89
CA THR A 84 11.70 -1.64 15.96
C THR A 84 13.19 -1.77 15.68
N LYS A 85 13.57 -1.69 14.41
CA LYS A 85 14.95 -1.79 13.93
C LYS A 85 15.21 -0.70 12.89
N PRO A 86 16.46 -0.19 12.79
CA PRO A 86 16.82 0.75 11.75
C PRO A 86 16.49 0.20 10.36
N LEU A 87 15.89 1.04 9.52
CA LEU A 87 15.66 0.76 8.11
C LEU A 87 16.86 1.26 7.32
N THR A 88 17.31 0.46 6.35
CA THR A 88 18.37 0.86 5.41
C THR A 88 17.81 1.77 4.30
N ASP A 89 18.67 2.45 3.56
CA ASP A 89 18.24 3.26 2.41
C ASP A 89 17.48 2.43 1.37
N LYS A 90 17.91 1.18 1.12
CA LYS A 90 17.19 0.25 0.25
C LYS A 90 15.81 -0.12 0.79
N ASP A 91 15.67 -0.30 2.10
CA ASP A 91 14.37 -0.55 2.72
C ASP A 91 13.44 0.65 2.55
N LEU A 92 13.96 1.88 2.65
CA LEU A 92 13.20 3.11 2.40
C LEU A 92 12.77 3.24 0.94
N VAL A 93 13.63 2.88 -0.01
CA VAL A 93 13.28 2.82 -1.43
C VAL A 93 12.16 1.81 -1.68
N TYR A 94 12.26 0.60 -1.10
CA TYR A 94 11.23 -0.43 -1.18
C TYR A 94 9.87 0.06 -0.62
N ILE A 95 9.88 0.71 0.56
CA ILE A 95 8.68 1.32 1.14
C ILE A 95 8.09 2.39 0.20
N GLY A 96 8.94 3.20 -0.42
CA GLY A 96 8.54 4.21 -1.39
C GLY A 96 7.83 3.63 -2.62
N GLU A 97 8.35 2.52 -3.16
CA GLU A 97 7.73 1.81 -4.28
C GLU A 97 6.37 1.20 -3.90
N LEU A 98 6.28 0.55 -2.73
CA LEU A 98 5.00 0.04 -2.23
C LEU A 98 3.97 1.17 -2.07
N TYR A 99 4.38 2.32 -1.54
CA TYR A 99 3.52 3.49 -1.40
C TYR A 99 3.05 4.05 -2.74
N ALA A 100 3.87 3.93 -3.80
CA ALA A 100 3.47 4.26 -5.17
C ALA A 100 2.52 3.21 -5.78
N GLY A 101 2.34 2.07 -5.11
CA GLY A 101 1.44 0.98 -5.50
C GLY A 101 2.09 -0.08 -6.39
N HIS A 102 3.42 -0.20 -6.35
CA HIS A 102 4.16 -1.22 -7.08
C HIS A 102 4.26 -2.53 -6.30
N VAL A 103 4.00 -3.66 -6.96
CA VAL A 103 4.22 -5.01 -6.38
C VAL A 103 5.66 -5.47 -6.55
N ASN A 104 6.09 -6.51 -5.83
CA ASN A 104 7.48 -7.00 -5.84
C ASN A 104 8.06 -7.27 -7.25
N SER A 105 7.24 -7.76 -8.18
CA SER A 105 7.69 -7.98 -9.57
C SER A 105 7.94 -6.67 -10.32
N GLU A 106 7.10 -5.66 -10.10
CA GLU A 106 7.28 -4.32 -10.68
C GLU A 106 8.47 -3.60 -10.03
N ILE A 107 8.69 -3.76 -8.73
CA ILE A 107 9.85 -3.20 -8.03
C ILE A 107 11.15 -3.77 -8.61
N ARG A 108 11.19 -5.09 -8.81
CA ARG A 108 12.32 -5.78 -9.44
C ARG A 108 12.66 -5.14 -10.80
N GLU A 109 11.64 -4.90 -11.62
CA GLU A 109 11.80 -4.30 -12.95
C GLU A 109 12.18 -2.81 -12.89
N ASN A 110 11.47 -2.02 -12.09
CA ASN A 110 11.68 -0.56 -11.97
C ASN A 110 13.05 -0.21 -11.37
N ARG A 111 13.57 -1.05 -10.48
CA ARG A 111 14.81 -0.81 -9.74
C ARG A 111 15.99 -1.60 -10.26
N ASP A 112 15.77 -2.49 -11.22
CA ASP A 112 16.76 -3.46 -11.72
C ASP A 112 17.40 -4.26 -10.58
N TRP A 113 16.56 -4.75 -9.66
CA TRP A 113 16.99 -5.52 -8.48
C TRP A 113 16.76 -7.01 -8.70
N PRO A 114 17.64 -7.90 -8.21
CA PRO A 114 17.34 -9.32 -8.09
C PRO A 114 16.08 -9.55 -7.24
N LEU A 115 15.27 -10.56 -7.61
CA LEU A 115 14.02 -10.81 -6.90
C LEU A 115 14.28 -11.26 -5.45
N GLU A 116 15.37 -12.00 -5.21
CA GLU A 116 15.84 -12.38 -3.88
C GLU A 116 16.12 -11.15 -3.00
N GLU A 117 16.63 -10.09 -3.61
CA GLU A 117 16.91 -8.83 -2.93
C GLU A 117 15.63 -8.09 -2.55
N VAL A 118 14.66 -8.02 -3.46
CA VAL A 118 13.32 -7.46 -3.17
C VAL A 118 12.68 -8.21 -2.00
N TYR A 119 12.71 -9.54 -2.01
CA TYR A 119 12.18 -10.35 -0.91
C TYR A 119 12.97 -10.19 0.40
N SER A 120 14.28 -9.92 0.34
CA SER A 120 15.09 -9.60 1.51
C SER A 120 14.64 -8.28 2.14
N CYS A 121 14.46 -7.23 1.34
CA CYS A 121 13.90 -5.95 1.78
C CYS A 121 12.51 -6.13 2.39
N ARG A 122 11.61 -6.84 1.70
CA ARG A 122 10.27 -7.18 2.18
C ARG A 122 10.30 -7.77 3.59
N ARG A 123 11.11 -8.82 3.82
CA ARG A 123 11.20 -9.47 5.15
C ARG A 123 11.73 -8.53 6.22
N ARG A 124 12.75 -7.73 5.91
CA ARG A 124 13.31 -6.76 6.86
C ARG A 124 12.29 -5.70 7.25
N VAL A 125 11.60 -5.12 6.26
CA VAL A 125 10.59 -4.07 6.48
C VAL A 125 9.40 -4.60 7.27
N LEU A 126 8.83 -5.75 6.90
CA LEU A 126 7.73 -6.37 7.66
C LEU A 126 8.13 -6.57 9.13
N LYS A 127 9.33 -7.10 9.38
CA LYS A 127 9.84 -7.31 10.74
C LYS A 127 10.11 -6.01 11.49
N ALA A 128 10.70 -5.01 10.83
CA ALA A 128 11.02 -3.72 11.43
C ALA A 128 9.76 -2.92 11.79
N LEU A 129 8.69 -3.04 11.00
CA LEU A 129 7.43 -2.35 11.24
C LEU A 129 6.42 -3.18 12.05
N GLU A 130 6.74 -4.44 12.35
CA GLU A 130 5.80 -5.43 12.90
C GLU A 130 4.52 -5.54 12.05
N ALA A 131 4.67 -5.35 10.74
CA ALA A 131 3.58 -5.40 9.78
C ALA A 131 3.30 -6.85 9.37
N SER A 132 2.02 -7.20 9.30
CA SER A 132 1.54 -8.51 8.86
C SER A 132 1.45 -8.61 7.32
N ASN A 133 1.32 -7.48 6.62
CA ASN A 133 1.20 -7.41 5.17
C ASN A 133 1.75 -6.08 4.61
N GLU A 134 1.92 -6.03 3.29
CA GLU A 134 2.45 -4.87 2.57
C GLU A 134 1.54 -3.63 2.66
N TYR A 135 0.24 -3.81 2.83
CA TYR A 135 -0.70 -2.71 3.00
C TYR A 135 -0.49 -1.94 4.30
N GLN A 136 -0.12 -2.63 5.38
CA GLN A 136 0.26 -1.98 6.63
C GLN A 136 1.55 -1.16 6.48
N ILE A 137 2.46 -1.58 5.58
CA ILE A 137 3.65 -0.77 5.21
C ILE A 137 3.21 0.49 4.46
N VAL A 138 2.26 0.38 3.53
CA VAL A 138 1.69 1.54 2.81
C VAL A 138 1.05 2.54 3.79
N LEU A 139 0.24 2.05 4.74
CA LEU A 139 -0.37 2.89 5.78
C LEU A 139 0.68 3.56 6.67
N TRP A 140 1.73 2.83 7.05
CA TRP A 140 2.85 3.40 7.80
C TRP A 140 3.49 4.58 7.07
N ALA A 141 3.76 4.41 5.77
CA ALA A 141 4.33 5.47 4.93
C ALA A 141 3.38 6.66 4.78
N ALA A 142 2.07 6.42 4.67
CA ALA A 142 1.05 7.46 4.61
C ALA A 142 1.02 8.32 5.88
N LYS A 143 0.99 7.68 7.06
CA LYS A 143 1.03 8.36 8.37
C LYS A 143 2.26 9.24 8.51
N ARG A 144 3.43 8.72 8.14
CA ARG A 144 4.69 9.47 8.22
C ARG A 144 4.66 10.73 7.35
N ARG A 145 4.23 10.62 6.09
CA ARG A 145 4.14 11.75 5.16
C ARG A 145 3.10 12.80 5.58
N LYS A 146 2.03 12.38 6.27
CA LYS A 146 1.02 13.31 6.81
C LYS A 146 1.61 14.17 7.93
N LYS A 147 2.43 13.59 8.81
CA LYS A 147 3.15 14.31 9.87
C LYS A 147 4.21 15.27 9.30
N GLU A 148 4.89 14.91 8.21
CA GLU A 148 5.89 15.77 7.56
C GLU A 148 5.29 17.00 6.84
N LYS A 149 3.97 17.02 6.61
CA LYS A 149 3.25 18.13 5.95
C LYS A 149 2.53 19.07 6.93
N GLN A 150 2.54 18.76 8.22
CA GLN A 150 1.98 19.57 9.30
C GLN A 150 3.08 20.40 9.96
#